data_AF-B8PT04-F1
#
_entry.id   AF-B8PT04-F1
#
_cell.length_a   1.000
_cell.length_b   1.000
_cell.length_c   1.000
_cell.angle_alpha   90.00
_cell.angle_beta   90.00
_cell.angle_gamma   90.00
#
_symmetry.space_group_name_H-M   'P 1'
#
loop_
_entity.id
_entity.type
_entity.pdbx_description
1 polymer ?
#
loop_
_entity_poly.entity_id
_entity_poly.type
_entity_poly.pdbx_seq_one_letter_code
_entity_poly.pdbx_strand_id
1 'polypeptide(L)' 'EWGGCSDNIGYGFKFSREFVDTGERGRNLREKMNLHNNEAGRTHVSSEM' A
#
# COMPACT_ATOMS: atom_id res chain seq x y z
N GLU A 1 -28.34 2.32 -12.88
CA GLU A 1 -27.18 1.48 -13.22
C GLU A 1 -25.95 2.08 -12.54
N TRP A 2 -24.99 1.26 -12.13
CA TRP A 2 -23.67 1.78 -11.73
C TRP A 2 -22.94 2.26 -12.99
N GLY A 3 -22.27 3.42 -12.94
CA GLY A 3 -21.56 4.01 -14.07
C GLY A 3 -20.62 5.14 -13.64
N GLY A 4 -19.64 5.46 -14.49
CA GLY A 4 -18.57 6.43 -14.20
C GLY A 4 -17.18 5.82 -14.32
N CYS A 5 -16.15 6.56 -13.87
CA CYS A 5 -14.76 6.11 -13.80
C CYS A 5 -14.26 6.25 -12.36
N SER A 6 -14.52 5.24 -11.53
CA SER A 6 -14.01 5.19 -10.16
C SER A 6 -12.53 4.84 -10.13
N ASP A 7 -11.84 5.29 -9.08
CA ASP A 7 -10.43 4.95 -8.87
C ASP A 7 -10.25 3.43 -8.68
N ASN A 8 -9.23 2.88 -9.34
CA ASN A 8 -8.84 1.49 -9.13
C ASN A 8 -7.90 1.38 -7.92
N ILE A 9 -8.46 1.57 -6.72
CA ILE A 9 -7.70 1.55 -5.47
C ILE A 9 -7.00 0.22 -5.21
N GLY A 10 -7.61 -0.89 -5.65
CA GLY A 10 -7.01 -2.23 -5.55
C GLY A 10 -5.70 -2.34 -6.34
N TYR A 11 -5.65 -1.76 -7.53
CA TYR A 11 -4.41 -1.68 -8.30
C TYR A 11 -3.36 -0.82 -7.59
N GLY A 12 -3.73 0.39 -7.14
CA GLY A 12 -2.82 1.31 -6.46
C GLY A 12 -2.20 0.69 -5.19
N PHE A 13 -3.04 0.04 -4.38
CA PHE A 13 -2.62 -0.67 -3.18
C PHE A 13 -1.59 -1.77 -3.49
N LYS A 14 -1.89 -2.63 -4.48
CA LYS A 14 -1.02 -3.74 -4.88
C LYS A 14 0.32 -3.23 -5.44
N PHE A 15 0.27 -2.26 -6.35
CA PHE A 15 1.47 -1.68 -6.95
C PHE A 15 2.37 -1.04 -5.91
N SER A 16 1.82 -0.26 -4.97
CA SER A 16 2.57 0.37 -3.89
C SER A 16 3.26 -0.66 -3.01
N ARG A 17 2.58 -1.77 -2.67
CA ARG A 17 3.20 -2.87 -1.93
C ARG A 17 4.37 -3.50 -2.67
N GLU A 18 4.19 -3.84 -3.94
CA GLU A 18 5.24 -4.47 -4.75
C GLU A 18 6.45 -3.53 -4.94
N PHE A 19 6.22 -2.24 -5.19
CA PHE A 19 7.27 -1.27 -5.46
C PHE A 19 7.99 -0.80 -4.20
N VAL A 20 7.26 -0.28 -3.20
CA VAL A 20 7.86 0.35 -2.02
C VAL A 20 8.51 -0.68 -1.10
N ASP A 21 7.88 -1.85 -0.93
CA ASP A 21 8.38 -2.89 -0.01
C ASP A 21 9.55 -3.69 -0.63
N THR A 22 9.89 -3.48 -1.91
CA THR A 22 10.99 -4.20 -2.59
C THR A 22 12.35 -4.03 -1.90
N GLY A 23 12.59 -2.89 -1.25
CA GLY A 23 13.83 -2.62 -0.52
C GLY A 23 13.89 -3.21 0.89
N GLU A 24 12.75 -3.57 1.47
CA GLU A 24 12.61 -3.99 2.87
C GLU A 24 12.75 -5.51 3.03
N ARG A 25 13.88 -6.06 2.55
CA ARG A 25 14.11 -7.53 2.45
C ARG A 25 14.85 -8.14 3.62
N GLY A 26 15.49 -7.34 4.47
CA GLY A 26 16.19 -7.87 5.62
C GLY A 26 15.25 -8.22 6.78
N ARG A 27 15.86 -8.52 7.91
CA ARG A 27 15.17 -9.00 9.12
C ARG A 27 15.39 -8.08 10.32
N ASN A 28 15.90 -6.88 10.11
CA ASN A 28 16.16 -5.94 11.20
C ASN A 28 14.86 -5.22 11.64
N LEU A 29 14.91 -4.59 12.83
CA LEU A 29 13.75 -3.92 13.40
C LEU A 29 13.28 -2.73 12.55
N ARG A 30 14.20 -2.03 11.89
CA ARG A 30 13.87 -0.88 11.04
C ARG A 30 13.08 -1.32 9.82
N GLU A 31 13.46 -2.41 9.18
CA GLU A 31 12.75 -2.94 8.01
C GLU A 31 11.34 -3.40 8.36
N LYS A 32 11.17 -4.05 9.52
CA LYS A 32 9.83 -4.41 10.03
C LYS A 32 8.97 -3.18 10.30
N MET A 33 9.55 -2.13 10.88
CA MET A 33 8.87 -0.85 11.10
C MET A 33 8.48 -0.18 9.78
N ASN A 34 9.37 -0.19 8.79
CA ASN A 34 9.10 0.36 7.46
C ASN A 34 7.93 -0.38 6.79
N LEU A 35 7.94 -1.72 6.76
CA LEU A 35 6.82 -2.51 6.23
C LEU A 35 5.48 -2.19 6.92
N HIS A 36 5.50 -2.05 8.25
CA HIS A 36 4.32 -1.66 9.03
C HIS A 36 3.81 -0.26 8.64
N ASN A 37 4.70 0.74 8.60
CA ASN A 37 4.34 2.11 8.28
C ASN A 37 3.86 2.25 6.82
N ASN A 38 4.49 1.53 5.88
CA ASN A 38 4.06 1.48 4.49
C ASN A 38 2.63 0.93 4.36
N GLU A 39 2.32 -0.14 5.10
CA GLU A 39 0.98 -0.73 5.11
C GLU A 39 -0.06 0.19 5.77
N ALA A 40 0.31 0.89 6.85
CA ALA A 40 -0.56 1.87 7.49
C ALA A 40 -0.94 3.00 6.52
N GLY A 41 0.03 3.51 5.75
CA GLY A 41 -0.22 4.51 4.71
C GLY A 41 -1.15 4.00 3.60
N ARG A 42 -0.94 2.77 3.11
CA ARG A 42 -1.82 2.16 2.11
C ARG A 42 -3.25 1.96 2.62
N THR A 43 -3.39 1.55 3.88
CA THR A 43 -4.69 1.36 4.54
C THR A 43 -5.43 2.68 4.66
N HIS A 44 -4.74 3.75 5.07
CA HIS A 44 -5.35 5.08 5.18
C HIS A 44 -5.89 5.57 3.83
N VAL A 45 -5.10 5.51 2.75
CA VAL A 45 -5.58 5.93 1.42
C VAL A 45 -6.78 5.08 0.97
N SER A 46 -6.78 3.79 1.28
CA SER A 46 -7.90 2.91 0.92
C SER A 46 -9.16 3.13 1.74
N SER A 47 -9.05 3.70 2.95
CA SER A 47 -10.20 4.01 3.80
C SER A 47 -10.85 5.36 3.50
N GLU A 48 -10.13 6.26 2.82
CA GLU A 48 -10.65 7.58 2.41
C GLU A 48 -11.34 7.55 1.02
N MET A 49 -11.43 6.38 0.39
CA MET A 49 -12.15 6.15 -0.87
C MET A 49 -13.48 5.42 -0.63
#